data_AF-A0A934MPL4-F1
#
_entry.id   AF-A0A934MPL4-F1
#
_cell.length_a   1.000
_cell.length_b   1.000
_cell.length_c   1.000
_cell.angle_alpha   90.00
_cell.angle_beta   90.00
_cell.angle_gamma   90.00
#
_symmetry.space_group_name_H-M   'P 1'
#
loop_
_entity.id
_entity.type
_entity.pdbx_description
1 polymer ?
#
loop_
_entity_poly.entity_id
_entity_poly.type
_entity_poly.pdbx_seq_one_letter_code
_entity_poly.pdbx_strand_id
1 'polypeptide(L)' 'MVKMITFKNKSIPVYLAYDHSEYLDLLNAKLGEMSLQFDFYKKWKRIKSVELIRDVAILKYTDGTKLYLEVS' A
#
# COMPACT_ATOMS: atom_id res chain seq x y z
N MET A 1 -4.11 14.05 -1.04
CA MET A 1 -4.92 13.63 -2.21
C MET A 1 -5.28 12.15 -2.08
N VAL A 2 -6.41 11.68 -2.62
CA VAL A 2 -6.76 10.24 -2.61
C VAL A 2 -6.55 9.65 -4.00
N LYS A 3 -5.83 8.52 -4.07
CA LYS A 3 -5.66 7.68 -5.26
C LYS A 3 -6.15 6.27 -4.97
N MET A 4 -6.31 5.46 -6.00
CA MET A 4 -6.65 4.04 -5.85
C MET A 4 -5.48 3.20 -6.33
N ILE A 5 -5.12 2.17 -5.56
CA ILE A 5 -4.16 1.15 -6.00
C ILE A 5 -4.88 -0.19 -6.08
N THR A 6 -4.68 -0.89 -7.20
CA THR A 6 -5.24 -2.22 -7.41
C THR A 6 -4.11 -3.23 -7.35
N PHE A 7 -4.22 -4.16 -6.42
CA PHE A 7 -3.29 -5.26 -6.30
C PHE A 7 -4.05 -6.59 -6.28
N LYS A 8 -3.71 -7.45 -7.24
CA LYS A 8 -4.49 -8.65 -7.57
C LYS A 8 -5.96 -8.27 -7.79
N ASN A 9 -6.88 -8.81 -6.99
CA ASN A 9 -8.32 -8.61 -7.17
C ASN A 9 -8.91 -7.58 -6.19
N LYS A 10 -8.07 -6.75 -5.55
CA LYS A 10 -8.51 -5.80 -4.53
C LYS A 10 -7.94 -4.41 -4.78
N SER A 11 -8.84 -3.45 -4.92
CA SER A 11 -8.52 -2.04 -4.97
C SER A 11 -8.71 -1.42 -3.58
N ILE A 12 -7.73 -0.62 -3.15
CA ILE A 12 -7.80 0.11 -1.87
C ILE A 12 -7.43 1.58 -2.06
N PRO A 13 -8.00 2.49 -1.26
CA PRO A 13 -7.63 3.89 -1.30
C PRO A 13 -6.23 4.10 -0.73
N VAL A 14 -5.45 4.94 -1.41
CA VAL A 14 -4.14 5.44 -1.00
C VAL A 14 -4.27 6.93 -0.72
N TYR A 15 -3.97 7.31 0.51
CA TYR A 15 -3.91 8.69 0.95
C TYR A 15 -2.49 9.20 0.79
N LEU A 16 -2.30 10.16 -0.11
CA LEU A 16 -1.02 10.84 -0.32
C LEU A 16 -0.95 12.06 0.60
N ALA A 17 0.05 12.12 1.47
CA ALA A 17 0.30 13.26 2.35
C ALA A 17 0.73 14.52 1.58
N TYR A 18 1.41 14.35 0.45
CA TYR A 18 1.93 15.40 -0.42
C TYR A 18 1.71 15.03 -1.89
N ASP A 19 1.87 15.99 -2.81
CA ASP A 19 1.70 15.77 -4.25
C ASP A 19 2.94 15.13 -4.89
N HIS A 20 3.31 13.95 -4.39
CA HIS A 20 4.45 13.17 -4.87
C HIS A 20 3.95 11.86 -5.47
N SER A 21 3.53 11.92 -6.73
CA SER A 21 3.06 10.75 -7.48
C SER A 21 4.14 9.69 -7.66
N GLU A 22 5.42 10.05 -7.63
CA GLU A 22 6.56 9.13 -7.74
C GLU A 22 6.54 8.01 -6.70
N TYR A 23 6.15 8.30 -5.45
CA TYR A 23 6.07 7.28 -4.41
C TYR A 23 4.93 6.28 -4.65
N LEU A 24 3.90 6.68 -5.41
CA LEU A 24 2.82 5.75 -5.79
C LEU A 24 3.34 4.72 -6.78
N ASP A 25 4.20 5.12 -7.71
CA ASP A 25 4.84 4.22 -8.67
C ASP A 25 5.79 3.26 -7.96
N LEU A 26 6.56 3.77 -7.00
CA LEU A 26 7.41 2.95 -6.14
C LEU A 26 6.61 1.95 -5.30
N LEU A 27 5.48 2.37 -4.71
CA LEU A 27 4.58 1.47 -4.02
C LEU A 27 4.04 0.37 -4.96
N ASN A 28 3.63 0.72 -6.18
CA ASN A 28 3.20 -0.27 -7.17
C ASN A 28 4.29 -1.29 -7.48
N ALA A 29 5.52 -0.83 -7.71
CA ALA A 29 6.66 -1.70 -7.94
C ALA A 29 6.90 -2.63 -6.74
N LYS A 30 6.87 -2.08 -5.51
CA LYS A 30 7.07 -2.85 -4.27
C LYS A 30 6.00 -3.91 -4.08
N LEU A 31 4.73 -3.59 -4.35
CA LEU A 31 3.65 -4.58 -4.32
C LEU A 31 3.88 -5.69 -5.35
N GLY A 32 4.40 -5.35 -6.53
CA GLY A 32 4.84 -6.30 -7.54
C GLY A 32 5.85 -7.32 -7.01
N GLU A 33 6.90 -6.87 -6.33
CA GLU A 33 7.89 -7.73 -5.66
C GLU A 33 7.26 -8.65 -4.61
N MET A 34 6.34 -8.11 -3.82
CA MET A 34 5.65 -8.85 -2.76
C MET A 34 4.56 -9.79 -3.29
N SER A 35 4.27 -9.76 -4.59
CA SER A 35 3.17 -10.52 -5.19
C SER A 35 3.34 -12.04 -5.13
N LEU A 36 4.57 -12.52 -4.96
CA LEU A 36 4.91 -13.93 -4.78
C LEU A 36 4.89 -14.36 -3.31
N GLN A 37 4.81 -13.41 -2.37
CA GLN A 37 4.79 -13.70 -0.94
C GLN A 37 3.37 -13.99 -0.47
N PHE A 38 3.07 -15.26 -0.24
CA PHE A 38 1.73 -15.70 0.15
C PHE A 38 1.22 -15.06 1.45
N ASP A 39 2.10 -14.85 2.43
CA ASP A 39 1.73 -14.21 3.69
C ASP A 39 1.38 -12.74 3.52
N PHE A 40 2.07 -12.04 2.62
CA PHE A 40 1.71 -10.68 2.26
C PHE A 40 0.35 -10.64 1.57
N TYR A 41 0.07 -11.56 0.65
CA TYR A 41 -1.23 -11.63 -0.01
C TYR A 41 -2.39 -11.85 0.98
N LYS A 42 -2.21 -12.70 1.99
CA LYS A 42 -3.19 -12.87 3.09
C LYS A 42 -3.40 -11.56 3.86
N LYS A 43 -2.32 -10.88 4.19
CA LYS A 43 -2.37 -9.57 4.86
C LYS A 43 -3.11 -8.54 3.99
N TRP A 44 -2.83 -8.48 2.70
CA TRP A 44 -3.44 -7.52 1.76
C TRP A 44 -4.97 -7.58 1.74
N LYS A 45 -5.53 -8.79 1.80
CA LYS A 45 -6.98 -8.99 1.89
C LYS A 45 -7.63 -8.29 3.07
N ARG A 46 -6.89 -8.02 4.15
CA ARG A 46 -7.38 -7.36 5.38
C ARG A 46 -7.10 -5.86 5.44
N ILE A 47 -6.37 -5.31 4.48
CA ILE A 47 -6.01 -3.89 4.46
C ILE A 47 -7.22 -3.04 4.07
N LYS A 48 -7.52 -1.99 4.83
CA LYS A 48 -8.61 -1.06 4.56
C LYS A 48 -8.15 0.10 3.66
N SER A 49 -6.94 0.59 3.87
CA SER A 49 -6.38 1.76 3.18
C SER A 49 -4.87 1.81 3.33
N VAL A 50 -4.21 2.55 2.45
CA VAL A 50 -2.79 2.89 2.57
C VAL A 50 -2.65 4.39 2.81
N GLU A 51 -1.74 4.78 3.69
CA GLU A 51 -1.27 6.15 3.80
C GLU A 51 0.20 6.18 3.37
N LEU A 52 0.53 7.03 2.41
CA LEU A 52 1.85 7.13 1.83
C LEU A 52 2.49 8.44 2.26
N ILE A 53 3.61 8.32 2.97
CA ILE A 53 4.36 9.44 3.53
C ILE A 53 5.80 9.27 3.07
N ARG A 54 6.20 10.06 2.07
CA ARG A 54 7.51 9.93 1.40
C ARG A 54 7.70 8.48 0.92
N ASP A 55 8.80 7.87 1.31
CA ASP A 55 9.26 6.51 1.03
C ASP A 55 8.63 5.43 1.91
N VAL A 56 7.64 5.77 2.75
CA VAL A 56 6.98 4.80 3.64
C VAL A 56 5.49 4.69 3.36
N ALA A 57 5.05 3.46 3.08
CA ALA A 57 3.66 3.07 2.96
C ALA A 57 3.16 2.46 4.27
N ILE A 58 2.15 3.11 4.86
CA ILE A 58 1.47 2.68 6.08
C ILE A 58 0.17 1.97 5.68
N LEU A 59 0.19 0.65 5.72
CA LEU A 59 -0.93 -0.23 5.42
C LEU A 59 -1.82 -0.35 6.66
N LYS A 60 -3.02 0.23 6.63
CA LYS A 60 -3.98 0.21 7.76
C LYS A 60 -4.92 -0.97 7.63
N TYR A 61 -5.01 -1.80 8.66
CA TYR A 61 -5.93 -2.94 8.72
C TYR A 61 -7.29 -2.55 9.28
N THR A 62 -8.29 -3.40 9.05
CA THR A 62 -9.66 -3.21 9.58
C THR A 62 -9.72 -3.30 11.11
N ASP A 63 -8.78 -4.00 11.75
CA ASP A 63 -8.69 -4.14 13.21
C ASP A 63 -7.91 -2.98 13.89
N GLY A 64 -7.50 -1.97 13.12
CA GLY A 64 -6.76 -0.81 13.63
C GLY A 64 -5.23 -1.00 13.68
N THR A 65 -4.72 -2.21 13.43
CA THR A 65 -3.28 -2.43 13.32
C THR A 65 -2.70 -1.76 12.06
N LYS A 66 -1.37 -1.59 12.03
CA LYS A 66 -0.64 -0.96 10.93
C LYS A 66 0.56 -1.81 10.54
N LEU A 67 0.82 -1.93 9.24
CA LEU A 67 2.07 -2.46 8.69
C LEU A 67 2.81 -1.33 8.00
N TYR A 68 4.08 -1.17 8.34
CA TYR A 68 4.97 -0.19 7.73
C TYR A 68 5.79 -0.90 6.65
N LEU A 69 5.80 -0.32 5.46
CA LEU A 69 6.51 -0.84 4.31
C LEU A 69 7.32 0.29 3.68
N GLU A 70 8.63 0.09 3.58
CA GLU A 70 9.52 0.97 2.82
C GLU A 70 9.34 0.69 1.32
N VAL A 71 9.21 1.77 0.54
CA VAL A 71 8.99 1.75 -0.91
C VAL A 71 10.19 2.36 -1.66
N SER A 72 11.42 2.16 -1.18
CA SER A 72 12.66 2.55 -1.86
C SER A 72 13.09 1.56 -2.93
#